data_AF-A0A821JSG2-F1
#
_entry.id   AF-A0A821JSG2-F1
#
_cell.length_a   1.000
_cell.length_b   1.000
_cell.length_c   1.000
_cell.angle_alpha   90.00
_cell.angle_beta   90.00
_cell.angle_gamma   90.00
#
_symmetry.space_group_name_H-M   'P 1'
#
loop_
_entity.id
_entity.type
_entity.pdbx_description
1 polymer ?
#
loop_
_entity_poly.entity_id
_entity_poly.type
_entity_poly.pdbx_seq_one_letter_code
_entity_poly.pdbx_strand_id
1 'polypeptide(L)'
;MVLMIVEKAAAGIIEEGKLLGKKFEGEQLAKMLLEEKDAGIEEIWKRCAYLYSLESYLYKKLNETMRLIGSTEHEQEWRSKIPTLGPFCLLLWDNPFNDKTTKRGTVIYRGAKLTDDLILAFKNDSSKEDKPLRSFQSFTSCSRNRAKAEPFGNVLFIMTVKHAFSVDLKQFSK
;
A
#
# COMPACT_ATOMS: atom_id res chain seq x y z
N MET A 1 -22.60 7.95 -4.31
CA MET A 1 -21.64 6.94 -4.85
C MET A 1 -20.54 6.63 -3.84
N VAL A 2 -19.83 7.65 -3.32
CA VAL A 2 -18.75 7.49 -2.32
C VAL A 2 -19.20 6.76 -1.03
N LEU A 3 -20.33 7.15 -0.43
CA LEU A 3 -20.84 6.52 0.80
C LEU A 3 -21.00 4.99 0.69
N MET A 4 -21.54 4.51 -0.44
CA MET A 4 -21.70 3.08 -0.71
C MET A 4 -20.34 2.36 -0.81
N ILE A 5 -19.30 3.04 -1.33
CA ILE A 5 -17.95 2.48 -1.42
C ILE A 5 -17.33 2.38 -0.03
N VAL A 6 -17.52 3.38 0.84
CA VAL A 6 -17.07 3.36 2.24
C VAL A 6 -17.69 2.18 3.00
N GLU A 7 -19.00 1.97 2.87
CA GLU A 7 -19.70 0.85 3.52
C GLU A 7 -19.20 -0.51 3.01
N LYS A 8 -19.00 -0.65 1.69
CA LYS A 8 -18.42 -1.85 1.09
C LYS A 8 -16.98 -2.10 1.55
N ALA A 9 -16.17 -1.04 1.66
CA ALA A 9 -14.81 -1.14 2.16
C ALA A 9 -14.79 -1.58 3.62
N ALA A 10 -15.61 -0.99 4.48
CA ALA A 10 -15.74 -1.38 5.88
C ALA A 10 -16.20 -2.84 6.03
N ALA A 11 -17.20 -3.27 5.26
CA ALA A 11 -17.67 -4.66 5.27
C ALA A 11 -16.56 -5.64 4.81
N GLY A 12 -15.83 -5.29 3.76
CA GLY A 12 -14.72 -6.09 3.25
C GLY A 12 -13.54 -6.19 4.23
N ILE A 13 -13.21 -5.11 4.92
CA ILE A 13 -12.22 -5.11 6.02
C ILE A 13 -12.66 -6.12 7.08
N ILE A 14 -13.89 -6.03 7.58
CA ILE A 14 -14.41 -6.95 8.61
C ILE A 14 -14.31 -8.40 8.15
N GLU A 15 -14.68 -8.69 6.90
CA GLU A 15 -14.69 -10.05 6.37
C GLU A 15 -13.29 -10.65 6.28
N GLU A 16 -12.31 -9.92 5.75
CA GLU A 16 -10.90 -10.38 5.75
C GLU A 16 -10.37 -10.55 7.18
N GLY A 17 -10.79 -9.67 8.11
CA GLY A 17 -10.47 -9.82 9.53
C GLY A 17 -10.98 -11.14 10.10
N LYS A 18 -12.23 -11.54 9.80
CA LYS A 18 -12.77 -12.83 10.24
C LYS A 18 -12.01 -14.00 9.64
N LEU A 19 -11.74 -13.99 8.34
CA LEU A 19 -11.02 -15.06 7.63
C LEU A 19 -9.61 -15.30 8.19
N LEU A 20 -8.99 -14.26 8.75
CA LEU A 20 -7.66 -14.31 9.35
C LEU A 20 -7.66 -14.52 10.87
N GLY A 21 -8.83 -14.73 11.51
CA GLY A 21 -8.93 -14.83 12.97
C GLY A 21 -8.65 -13.51 13.70
N LYS A 22 -8.73 -12.38 13.00
CA LYS A 22 -8.50 -11.00 13.46
C LYS A 22 -9.79 -10.18 13.53
N LYS A 23 -10.93 -10.83 13.82
CA LYS A 23 -12.27 -10.20 13.81
C LYS A 23 -12.32 -8.88 14.57
N PHE A 24 -11.82 -8.84 15.80
CA PHE A 24 -11.84 -7.63 16.64
C PHE A 24 -11.06 -6.46 16.01
N GLU A 25 -9.85 -6.73 15.50
CA GLU A 25 -9.06 -5.73 14.78
C GLU A 25 -9.81 -5.24 13.53
N GLY A 26 -10.44 -6.15 12.78
CA GLY A 26 -11.20 -5.79 11.58
C GLY A 26 -12.43 -4.92 11.87
N GLU A 27 -13.17 -5.20 12.94
CA GLU A 27 -14.27 -4.37 13.40
C GLU A 27 -13.78 -2.97 13.84
N GLN A 28 -12.64 -2.89 14.52
CA GLN A 28 -12.04 -1.61 14.90
C GLN A 28 -11.61 -0.78 13.69
N LEU A 29 -10.88 -1.37 12.73
CA LEU A 29 -10.43 -0.67 11.52
C LEU A 29 -11.63 -0.21 10.68
N ALA A 30 -12.65 -1.05 10.53
CA ALA A 30 -13.87 -0.70 9.81
C ALA A 30 -14.65 0.42 10.50
N LYS A 31 -14.74 0.40 11.84
CA LYS A 31 -15.36 1.49 12.61
C LYS A 31 -14.64 2.82 12.38
N MET A 32 -13.32 2.84 12.45
CA MET A 32 -12.52 4.05 12.19
C MET A 32 -12.77 4.63 10.79
N LEU A 33 -13.01 3.78 9.78
CA LEU A 33 -13.36 4.23 8.42
C LEU A 33 -14.80 4.79 8.36
N LEU A 34 -15.75 4.12 9.01
CA LEU A 34 -17.16 4.53 9.03
C LEU A 34 -17.41 5.83 9.80
N GLU A 35 -16.58 6.16 10.79
CA GLU A 35 -16.63 7.43 11.52
C GLU A 35 -16.46 8.65 10.60
N GLU A 36 -15.74 8.50 9.48
CA GLU A 36 -15.50 9.57 8.50
C GLU A 36 -16.48 9.54 7.31
N LYS A 37 -17.47 8.63 7.32
CA LYS A 37 -18.34 8.37 6.16
C LYS A 37 -18.99 9.64 5.61
N ASP A 38 -19.43 10.52 6.48
CA ASP A 38 -20.15 11.75 6.11
C ASP A 38 -19.25 13.00 6.06
N ALA A 39 -17.95 12.84 6.30
CA ALA A 39 -16.99 13.95 6.37
C ALA A 39 -16.44 14.41 5.00
N GLY A 40 -16.81 13.72 3.92
CA GLY A 40 -16.38 14.01 2.54
C GLY A 40 -15.12 13.25 2.12
N ILE A 41 -14.80 13.31 0.82
CA ILE A 41 -13.76 12.45 0.22
C ILE A 41 -12.37 12.69 0.80
N GLU A 42 -12.05 13.92 1.19
CA GLU A 42 -10.76 14.25 1.79
C GLU A 42 -10.51 13.53 3.12
N GLU A 43 -11.47 13.58 4.04
CA GLU A 43 -11.33 12.93 5.35
C GLU A 43 -11.41 11.40 5.24
N ILE A 44 -12.27 10.88 4.36
CA ILE A 44 -12.32 9.45 4.02
C ILE A 44 -10.95 8.99 3.51
N TRP A 45 -10.35 9.73 2.58
CA TRP A 45 -9.06 9.38 2.01
C TRP A 45 -7.95 9.42 3.06
N LYS A 46 -7.89 10.48 3.89
CA LYS A 46 -6.91 10.60 4.99
C LYS A 46 -7.01 9.42 5.94
N ARG A 47 -8.23 8.98 6.24
CA ARG A 47 -8.48 7.80 7.06
C ARG A 47 -8.02 6.52 6.39
N CYS A 48 -8.32 6.30 5.11
CA CYS A 48 -7.78 5.17 4.35
C CYS A 48 -6.24 5.14 4.37
N ALA A 49 -5.60 6.29 4.16
CA ALA A 49 -4.15 6.42 4.19
C ALA A 49 -3.57 6.12 5.58
N TYR A 50 -4.21 6.60 6.64
CA TYR A 50 -3.88 6.26 8.02
C TYR A 50 -3.98 4.75 8.27
N LEU A 51 -5.13 4.13 7.94
CA LEU A 51 -5.35 2.70 8.14
C LEU A 51 -4.34 1.85 7.36
N TYR A 52 -3.98 2.24 6.13
CA TYR A 52 -2.95 1.57 5.34
C TYR A 52 -1.55 1.74 5.94
N SER A 53 -1.29 2.80 6.71
CA SER A 53 0.01 3.02 7.37
C SER A 53 0.17 2.25 8.69
N LEU A 54 -0.91 1.73 9.27
CA LEU A 54 -0.87 0.95 10.51
C LEU A 54 -0.21 -0.40 10.28
N GLU A 55 0.50 -0.92 11.29
CA GLU A 55 0.95 -2.31 11.30
C GLU A 55 -0.23 -3.26 11.59
N SER A 56 -1.14 -3.36 10.63
CA SER A 56 -2.37 -4.13 10.71
C SER A 56 -2.38 -5.32 9.76
N TYR A 57 -3.33 -6.26 9.96
CA TYR A 57 -3.56 -7.30 8.94
C TYR A 57 -3.99 -6.70 7.60
N LEU A 58 -4.70 -5.56 7.61
CA LEU A 58 -5.21 -4.92 6.40
C LEU A 58 -4.06 -4.50 5.48
N TYR A 59 -3.06 -3.80 6.02
CA TYR A 59 -1.84 -3.43 5.28
C TYR A 59 -1.12 -4.67 4.73
N LYS A 60 -0.94 -5.71 5.55
CA LYS A 60 -0.23 -6.93 5.16
C LYS A 60 -0.97 -7.63 4.02
N LYS A 61 -2.28 -7.86 4.20
CA LYS A 61 -3.11 -8.60 3.23
C LYS A 61 -3.29 -7.86 1.92
N LEU A 62 -3.50 -6.53 1.95
CA LEU A 62 -3.56 -5.71 0.74
C LEU A 62 -2.28 -5.84 -0.08
N ASN A 63 -1.11 -5.69 0.54
CA ASN A 63 0.16 -5.77 -0.18
C ASN A 63 0.48 -7.17 -0.68
N GLU A 64 0.12 -8.21 0.08
CA GLU A 64 0.21 -9.59 -0.40
C GLU A 64 -0.63 -9.79 -1.67
N THR A 65 -1.91 -9.45 -1.62
CA THR A 65 -2.82 -9.59 -2.76
C THR A 65 -2.37 -8.76 -3.96
N MET A 66 -1.96 -7.50 -3.76
CA MET A 66 -1.53 -6.63 -4.86
C MET A 66 -0.26 -7.13 -5.56
N ARG A 67 0.64 -7.85 -4.87
CA ARG A 67 1.82 -8.46 -5.50
C ARG A 67 1.47 -9.61 -6.44
N LEU A 68 0.31 -10.23 -6.25
CA LEU A 68 -0.17 -11.33 -7.09
C LEU A 68 -0.92 -10.84 -8.33
N ILE A 69 -1.35 -9.57 -8.37
CA ILE A 69 -2.10 -9.01 -9.49
C ILE A 69 -1.27 -9.10 -10.77
N GLY A 70 -1.87 -9.65 -11.83
CA GLY A 70 -1.22 -9.88 -13.12
C GLY A 70 -0.48 -11.21 -13.22
N SER A 71 -0.35 -11.98 -12.12
CA SER A 71 0.05 -13.38 -12.19
C SER A 71 -1.11 -14.23 -12.71
N THR A 72 -0.84 -15.02 -13.76
CA THR A 72 -1.76 -16.02 -14.30
C THR A 72 -1.89 -17.23 -13.37
N GLU A 73 -0.80 -17.63 -12.71
CA GLU A 73 -0.79 -18.75 -11.75
C GLU A 73 -1.67 -18.46 -10.54
N HIS A 74 -1.65 -17.22 -10.03
CA HIS A 74 -2.40 -16.81 -8.85
C HIS A 74 -3.69 -16.07 -9.19
N GLU A 75 -4.22 -16.20 -10.42
CA GLU A 75 -5.34 -15.40 -10.90
C GLU A 75 -6.59 -15.53 -10.03
N GLN A 76 -6.95 -16.77 -9.71
CA GLN A 76 -8.11 -17.05 -8.87
C GLN A 76 -7.95 -16.47 -7.46
N GLU A 77 -6.73 -16.50 -6.92
CA GLU A 77 -6.44 -15.99 -5.59
C GLU A 77 -6.68 -14.48 -5.51
N TRP A 78 -6.03 -13.69 -6.37
CA TRP A 78 -6.16 -12.22 -6.29
C TRP A 78 -7.55 -11.75 -6.73
N ARG A 79 -8.21 -12.43 -7.69
CA ARG A 79 -9.58 -12.08 -8.10
C ARG A 79 -10.59 -12.33 -6.99
N SER A 80 -10.43 -13.38 -6.19
CA SER A 80 -11.32 -13.69 -5.07
C SER A 80 -11.33 -12.58 -3.99
N LYS A 81 -10.29 -11.76 -3.96
CA LYS A 81 -10.11 -10.65 -3.00
C LYS A 81 -10.66 -9.31 -3.49
N ILE A 82 -11.04 -9.20 -4.76
CA ILE A 82 -11.62 -7.97 -5.31
C ILE A 82 -12.88 -7.54 -4.55
N PRO A 83 -13.84 -8.43 -4.22
CA PRO A 83 -15.07 -8.03 -3.54
C PRO A 83 -14.83 -7.46 -2.12
N THR A 84 -13.78 -7.91 -1.43
CA THR A 84 -13.48 -7.52 -0.04
C THR A 84 -12.47 -6.38 0.05
N LEU A 85 -11.38 -6.43 -0.73
CA LEU A 85 -10.30 -5.43 -0.66
C LEU A 85 -10.44 -4.32 -1.71
N GLY A 86 -11.08 -4.60 -2.85
CA GLY A 86 -11.20 -3.67 -3.97
C GLY A 86 -11.83 -2.32 -3.61
N PRO A 87 -12.94 -2.26 -2.85
CA PRO A 87 -13.52 -0.99 -2.43
C PRO A 87 -12.56 -0.12 -1.61
N PHE A 88 -11.79 -0.71 -0.70
CA PHE A 88 -10.78 0.01 0.08
C PHE A 88 -9.63 0.51 -0.82
N CYS A 89 -9.14 -0.33 -1.73
CA CYS A 89 -8.12 0.07 -2.71
C CYS A 89 -8.58 1.26 -3.56
N LEU A 90 -9.85 1.27 -3.98
CA LEU A 90 -10.41 2.37 -4.76
C LEU A 90 -10.41 3.68 -3.97
N LEU A 91 -10.85 3.66 -2.71
CA LEU A 91 -10.82 4.83 -1.84
C LEU A 91 -9.39 5.33 -1.61
N LEU A 92 -8.42 4.43 -1.44
CA LEU A 92 -7.02 4.82 -1.24
C LEU A 92 -6.38 5.36 -2.53
N TRP A 93 -6.77 4.81 -3.68
CA TRP A 93 -6.29 5.23 -5.00
C TRP A 93 -6.80 6.61 -5.41
N ASP A 94 -8.07 6.91 -5.10
CA ASP A 94 -8.74 8.17 -5.46
C ASP A 94 -8.32 9.32 -4.53
N ASN A 95 -7.02 9.62 -4.55
CA ASN A 95 -6.40 10.63 -3.71
C ASN A 95 -6.76 12.04 -4.20
N PRO A 96 -7.58 12.81 -3.44
CA PRO A 96 -7.96 14.16 -3.82
C PRO A 96 -6.78 15.15 -3.75
N PHE A 97 -5.69 14.76 -3.06
CA PHE A 97 -4.45 15.54 -2.94
C PHE A 97 -3.40 15.16 -3.98
N ASN A 98 -3.74 14.33 -4.99
CA ASN A 98 -2.79 13.91 -6.02
C ASN A 98 -2.53 15.00 -7.08
N ASP A 99 -2.35 16.25 -6.64
CA ASP A 99 -2.08 17.40 -7.49
C ASP A 99 -0.60 17.49 -7.91
N LYS A 100 0.28 16.71 -7.27
CA LYS A 100 1.74 16.79 -7.46
C LYS A 100 2.37 15.41 -7.60
N THR A 101 2.89 15.15 -8.80
CA THR A 101 3.86 14.07 -9.00
C THR A 101 5.13 14.39 -8.20
N THR A 102 5.77 13.37 -7.60
CA THR A 102 7.08 13.59 -6.96
C THR A 102 8.06 14.09 -8.01
N LYS A 103 8.78 15.16 -7.68
CA LYS A 103 9.79 15.75 -8.56
C LYS A 103 10.78 14.68 -9.02
N ARG A 104 10.98 14.59 -10.34
CA ARG A 104 11.99 13.72 -10.95
C ARG A 104 13.35 13.96 -10.31
N GLY A 105 14.07 12.88 -10.00
CA GLY A 105 15.37 12.92 -9.33
C GLY A 105 15.29 12.88 -7.81
N THR A 106 14.10 12.96 -7.20
CA THR A 106 13.96 12.77 -5.75
C THR A 106 14.43 11.38 -5.35
N VAL A 107 15.28 11.31 -4.33
CA VAL A 107 15.74 10.05 -3.75
C VAL A 107 14.81 9.64 -2.61
N ILE A 108 14.38 8.39 -2.64
CA ILE A 108 13.56 7.76 -1.60
C ILE A 108 14.13 6.41 -1.20
N TYR A 109 13.89 6.02 0.04
CA TYR A 109 14.44 4.83 0.67
C TYR A 109 13.33 3.87 1.09
N ARG A 110 13.57 2.57 0.95
CA ARG A 110 12.66 1.52 1.43
C ARG A 110 13.46 0.34 1.96
N GLY A 111 13.27 0.02 3.23
CA GLY A 111 13.69 -1.27 3.77
C GLY A 111 12.70 -2.36 3.37
N ALA A 112 13.20 -3.54 3.03
CA ALA A 112 12.38 -4.71 2.75
C ALA A 112 13.12 -5.98 3.14
N LYS A 113 12.34 -6.99 3.54
CA LYS A 113 12.86 -8.35 3.73
C LYS A 113 12.69 -9.12 2.43
N LEU A 114 13.79 -9.53 1.80
CA LEU A 114 13.82 -10.30 0.56
C LEU A 114 14.52 -11.65 0.76
N THR A 115 14.20 -12.61 -0.09
CA THR A 115 14.96 -13.86 -0.22
C THR A 115 16.30 -13.62 -0.91
N ASP A 116 17.26 -14.52 -0.70
CA ASP A 116 18.60 -14.37 -1.27
C ASP A 116 18.58 -14.36 -2.82
N ASP A 117 17.69 -15.14 -3.43
CA ASP A 117 17.50 -15.14 -4.89
C ASP A 117 17.07 -13.77 -5.43
N LEU A 118 16.13 -13.12 -4.75
CA LEU A 118 15.69 -11.77 -5.12
C LEU A 118 16.80 -10.74 -4.88
N ILE A 119 17.57 -10.89 -3.79
CA ILE A 119 18.73 -10.03 -3.53
C ILE A 119 19.75 -10.14 -4.66
N LEU A 120 20.06 -11.36 -5.11
CA LEU A 120 20.96 -11.61 -6.22
C LEU A 120 20.42 -11.01 -7.52
N ALA A 121 19.13 -11.19 -7.82
CA ALA A 121 18.49 -10.60 -8.99
C ALA A 121 18.58 -9.06 -8.99
N PHE A 122 18.29 -8.40 -7.87
CA PHE A 122 18.38 -6.94 -7.76
C PHE A 122 19.83 -6.44 -7.80
N LYS A 123 20.80 -7.17 -7.23
CA LYS A 123 22.22 -6.85 -7.35
C LYS A 123 22.67 -6.91 -8.82
N ASN A 124 22.29 -7.95 -9.54
CA ASN A 124 22.59 -8.12 -10.97
C ASN A 124 21.95 -7.03 -11.83
N ASP A 125 20.73 -6.61 -11.52
CA ASP A 125 20.10 -5.47 -12.21
C ASP A 125 20.82 -4.15 -11.92
N SER A 126 21.29 -3.98 -10.69
CA SER A 126 21.96 -2.75 -10.25
C SER A 126 23.37 -2.60 -10.82
N SER A 127 24.03 -3.70 -11.22
CA SER A 127 25.36 -3.71 -11.82
C SER A 127 25.37 -3.46 -13.34
N LYS A 128 24.21 -3.45 -13.99
CA LYS A 128 24.11 -3.15 -15.43
C LYS A 128 24.32 -1.66 -15.69
N GLU A 129 24.99 -1.35 -16.79
CA GLU A 129 25.19 0.03 -17.26
C GLU A 129 23.83 0.68 -17.56
N ASP A 130 23.00 -0.02 -18.33
CA ASP A 130 21.58 0.29 -18.52
C ASP A 130 20.72 -0.38 -17.45
N LYS A 131 20.49 0.33 -16.36
CA LYS A 131 19.66 -0.17 -15.25
C LYS A 131 18.21 -0.37 -15.71
N PRO A 132 17.64 -1.58 -15.56
CA PRO A 132 16.27 -1.83 -15.95
C PRO A 132 15.30 -0.99 -15.10
N LEU A 133 14.25 -0.47 -15.76
CA LEU A 133 13.17 0.18 -15.05
C LEU A 133 12.30 -0.89 -14.38
N ARG A 134 12.14 -0.76 -13.07
CA ARG A 134 11.24 -1.59 -12.26
C ARG A 134 10.09 -0.71 -11.75
N SER A 135 8.88 -1.24 -11.79
CA SER A 135 7.70 -0.64 -11.15
C SER A 135 7.22 -1.55 -10.03
N PHE A 136 6.70 -0.95 -8.96
CA PHE A 136 5.94 -1.69 -7.96
C PHE A 136 4.47 -1.66 -8.36
N GLN A 137 3.87 -2.84 -8.53
CA GLN A 137 2.44 -2.95 -8.85
C GLN A 137 1.56 -2.63 -7.64
N SER A 138 2.09 -2.80 -6.43
CA SER A 138 1.42 -2.46 -5.18
C SER A 138 1.71 -1.02 -4.73
N PHE A 139 0.84 -0.48 -3.88
CA PHE A 139 1.20 0.64 -3.02
C PHE A 139 2.52 0.33 -2.29
N THR A 140 3.40 1.32 -2.22
CA THR A 140 4.78 1.12 -1.77
C THR A 140 5.18 2.23 -0.80
N SER A 141 5.15 1.92 0.49
CA SER A 141 5.64 2.81 1.53
C SER A 141 7.14 3.05 1.38
N CYS A 142 7.53 4.32 1.38
CA CYS A 142 8.92 4.78 1.26
C CYS A 142 9.16 5.93 2.25
N SER A 143 10.42 6.20 2.55
CA SER A 143 10.84 7.32 3.40
C SER A 143 11.84 8.21 2.67
N ARG A 144 11.82 9.51 2.97
CA ARG A 144 12.91 10.42 2.58
C ARG A 144 14.09 10.37 3.57
N ASN A 145 13.90 9.73 4.72
CA ASN A 145 14.94 9.53 5.73
C ASN A 145 15.44 8.08 5.68
N ARG A 146 16.70 7.90 5.28
CA ARG A 146 17.36 6.59 5.19
C ARG A 146 17.32 5.82 6.51
N ALA A 147 17.66 6.46 7.62
CA ALA A 147 17.73 5.83 8.93
C ALA A 147 16.36 5.31 9.40
N LYS A 148 15.27 5.92 8.93
CA LYS A 148 13.91 5.39 9.17
C LYS A 148 13.59 4.19 8.28
N ALA A 149 14.14 4.08 7.08
CA ALA A 149 13.84 2.98 6.18
C ALA A 149 14.65 1.71 6.46
N GLU A 150 15.91 1.87 6.86
CA GLU A 150 16.88 0.78 7.04
C GLU A 150 16.43 -0.34 8.00
N PRO A 151 15.74 -0.06 9.13
CA PRO A 151 15.31 -1.11 10.06
C PRO A 151 14.24 -2.08 9.53
N PHE A 152 13.60 -1.79 8.40
CA PHE A 152 12.45 -2.55 7.89
C PHE A 152 12.81 -3.84 7.12
N GLY A 153 14.08 -4.23 7.06
CA GLY A 153 14.45 -5.53 6.49
C GLY A 153 15.94 -5.77 6.30
N ASN A 154 16.28 -6.82 5.54
CA ASN A 154 17.65 -7.22 5.21
C ASN A 154 18.20 -6.50 3.96
N VAL A 155 17.38 -5.71 3.27
CA VAL A 155 17.76 -4.93 2.09
C VAL A 155 17.26 -3.50 2.24
N LEU A 156 18.10 -2.55 1.83
CA LEU A 156 17.73 -1.15 1.65
C LEU A 156 17.73 -0.79 0.15
N PHE A 157 16.55 -0.50 -0.39
CA PHE A 157 16.42 0.11 -1.70
C PHE A 157 16.72 1.61 -1.62
N ILE A 158 17.61 2.08 -2.50
CA ILE A 158 17.87 3.50 -2.74
C ILE A 158 17.37 3.82 -4.14
N MET A 159 16.23 4.50 -4.23
CA MET A 159 15.50 4.68 -5.48
C MET A 159 15.50 6.15 -5.88
N THR A 160 15.77 6.42 -7.16
CA THR A 160 15.62 7.76 -7.75
C THR A 160 14.33 7.79 -8.56
N VAL A 161 13.41 8.69 -8.20
CA VAL A 161 12.10 8.78 -8.85
C VAL A 161 12.26 9.30 -10.29
N LYS A 162 11.78 8.51 -11.26
CA LYS A 162 11.53 9.01 -12.63
C LYS A 162 10.11 9.54 -12.78
N HIS A 163 9.12 8.76 -12.35
CA HIS A 163 7.72 9.13 -12.30
C HIS A 163 7.07 8.43 -11.10
N ALA A 164 6.41 9.18 -10.22
CA ALA A 164 5.68 8.61 -9.08
C ALA A 164 4.55 9.53 -8.66
N PHE A 165 3.36 8.95 -8.51
CA PHE A 165 2.27 9.53 -7.75
C PHE A 165 2.48 9.16 -6.30
N SER A 166 2.55 10.16 -5.44
CA SER A 166 2.95 9.97 -4.05
C SER A 166 2.29 11.01 -3.18
N VAL A 167 2.08 10.65 -1.93
CA VAL A 167 1.51 11.54 -0.92
C VAL A 167 2.40 11.50 0.31
N ASP A 168 2.62 12.67 0.92
CA ASP A 168 3.36 12.73 2.18
C ASP A 168 2.43 12.34 3.33
N LEU A 169 2.64 11.14 3.86
CA LEU A 169 1.84 10.61 4.96
C LEU A 169 2.35 11.05 6.34
N LYS A 170 3.42 11.85 6.45
CA LYS A 170 3.98 12.27 7.76
C LYS A 170 2.95 12.95 8.66
N GLN A 171 2.00 13.67 8.08
CA GLN A 171 0.93 14.33 8.83
C GLN A 171 -0.19 13.38 9.28
N PHE A 172 -0.27 12.18 8.69
CA PHE A 172 -1.32 11.20 8.96
C PHE A 172 -0.81 9.99 9.76
N SER A 173 0.49 9.70 9.69
CA SER A 173 1.15 8.58 10.34
C SER A 173 2.09 9.12 11.43
N LYS A 174 1.78 8.84 12.70
CA LYS A 174 2.56 9.26 13.87
C LYS A 174 3.73 8.32 14.12
#